data_AF-A0ABD0NS64-F1
#
_entry.id   AF-A0ABD0NS64-F1
#
_cell.length_a   1.000
_cell.length_b   1.000
_cell.length_c   1.000
_cell.angle_alpha   90.00
_cell.angle_beta   90.00
_cell.angle_gamma   90.00
#
_symmetry.space_group_name_H-M   'P 1'
#
loop_
_entity.id
_entity.type
_entity.pdbx_description
1 polymer ?
#
loop_
_entity_poly.entity_id
_entity_poly.type
_entity_poly.pdbx_seq_one_letter_code
_entity_poly.pdbx_strand_id
1 'polypeptide(L)'
;MTRVYYKEAVGAFVVFDVTRGSTFEAVSKWKHDLDSKVKLANGNPIPSVLLANKCDQKKDGSNNSTLMDNFCKEAGFLGWFETSAK
;
A
#
# COMPACT_ATOMS: atom_id res chain seq x y z
N MET A 1 3.44 11.39 -15.57
CA MET A 1 2.22 12.03 -15.06
C MET A 1 2.17 12.08 -13.53
N THR A 2 2.48 11.01 -12.79
CA THR A 2 2.39 10.99 -11.30
C THR A 2 3.45 11.78 -10.53
N ARG A 3 4.65 12.00 -11.13
CA ARG A 3 5.79 12.66 -10.46
C ARG A 3 5.45 14.01 -9.80
N VAL A 4 4.57 14.80 -10.40
CA VAL A 4 4.18 16.11 -9.87
C VAL A 4 3.40 15.98 -8.55
N TYR A 5 2.57 14.94 -8.43
CA TYR A 5 1.74 14.71 -7.24
C TYR A 5 2.51 14.13 -6.05
N TYR A 6 3.65 13.47 -6.30
CA TYR A 6 4.49 12.92 -5.24
C TYR A 6 5.56 13.89 -4.74
N LYS A 7 5.69 15.05 -5.40
CA LYS A 7 6.76 16.00 -5.11
C LYS A 7 6.74 16.36 -3.62
N GLU A 8 7.88 16.17 -2.96
CA GLU A 8 8.09 16.47 -1.53
C GLU A 8 7.19 15.67 -0.57
N ALA A 9 6.52 14.60 -1.03
CA ALA A 9 5.84 13.69 -0.13
C ALA A 9 6.84 13.07 0.86
N VAL A 10 6.45 13.01 2.13
CA VAL A 10 7.25 12.42 3.22
C VAL A 10 6.67 11.11 3.74
N GLY A 11 5.55 10.67 3.19
CA GLY A 11 4.93 9.39 3.46
C GLY A 11 3.77 9.09 2.51
N ALA A 12 3.28 7.86 2.49
CA ALA A 12 2.17 7.46 1.63
C ALA A 12 1.31 6.34 2.23
N PHE A 13 0.03 6.36 1.89
CA PHE A 13 -0.82 5.18 1.96
C PHE A 13 -1.02 4.63 0.55
N VAL A 14 -0.79 3.33 0.38
CA VAL A 14 -1.21 2.60 -0.81
C VAL A 14 -2.45 1.81 -0.43
N VAL A 15 -3.53 1.96 -1.19
CA VAL A 15 -4.84 1.44 -0.80
C VAL A 15 -5.34 0.49 -1.86
N PHE A 16 -5.87 -0.66 -1.43
CA PHE A 16 -6.62 -1.56 -2.30
C PHE A 16 -7.99 -1.89 -1.69
N ASP A 17 -8.88 -2.42 -2.52
CA ASP A 17 -10.23 -2.81 -2.14
C ASP A 17 -10.25 -4.33 -1.86
N VAL A 18 -10.55 -4.72 -0.61
CA VAL A 18 -10.54 -6.14 -0.20
C VAL A 18 -11.54 -7.01 -0.98
N THR A 19 -12.54 -6.39 -1.62
CA THR A 19 -13.54 -7.11 -2.41
C THR A 19 -13.11 -7.31 -3.86
N ARG A 20 -11.98 -6.74 -4.29
CA ARG A 20 -11.54 -6.73 -5.69
C ARG A 20 -10.06 -7.08 -5.81
N GLY A 21 -9.76 -8.35 -6.08
CA GLY A 21 -8.39 -8.89 -6.19
C GLY A 21 -7.48 -8.14 -7.17
N SER A 22 -8.01 -7.65 -8.30
CA SER A 22 -7.22 -6.87 -9.27
C SER A 22 -6.65 -5.56 -8.71
N THR A 23 -7.26 -5.01 -7.65
CA THR A 23 -6.73 -3.81 -6.98
C THR A 23 -5.54 -4.15 -6.09
N PHE A 24 -5.48 -5.36 -5.54
CA PHE A 24 -4.32 -5.86 -4.80
C PHE A 24 -3.15 -6.11 -5.74
N GLU A 25 -3.38 -6.73 -6.91
CA GLU A 25 -2.34 -6.93 -7.94
C GLU A 25 -1.70 -5.61 -8.41
N ALA A 26 -2.48 -4.51 -8.38
CA ALA A 26 -1.99 -3.19 -8.74
C ALA A 26 -1.09 -2.54 -7.67
N VAL A 27 -1.11 -3.02 -6.42
CA VAL A 27 -0.32 -2.45 -5.30
C VAL A 27 1.17 -2.42 -5.64
N SER A 28 1.72 -3.51 -6.19
CA SER A 28 3.15 -3.57 -6.54
C SER A 28 3.52 -2.53 -7.61
N LYS A 29 2.62 -2.25 -8.56
CA LYS A 29 2.82 -1.21 -9.58
C LYS A 29 2.85 0.17 -8.93
N TRP A 30 1.93 0.44 -8.01
CA TRP A 30 1.90 1.70 -7.26
C TRP A 30 3.12 1.88 -6.37
N LYS A 31 3.55 0.83 -5.68
CA LYS A 31 4.73 0.87 -4.81
C LYS A 31 6.00 1.17 -5.62
N HIS A 32 6.17 0.50 -6.75
CA HIS A 32 7.30 0.77 -7.65
C HIS A 32 7.25 2.19 -8.23
N ASP A 33 6.06 2.67 -8.62
CA ASP A 33 5.88 4.04 -9.12
C ASP A 33 6.25 5.10 -8.07
N LEU A 34 5.88 4.86 -6.81
CA LEU A 34 6.21 5.71 -5.68
C LEU A 34 7.74 5.74 -5.43
N ASP A 35 8.34 4.56 -5.24
CA ASP A 35 9.76 4.42 -4.89
C ASP A 35 10.70 4.95 -5.97
N SER A 36 10.29 4.89 -7.24
CA SER A 36 11.06 5.41 -8.38
C SER A 36 11.01 6.93 -8.54
N LYS A 37 10.03 7.60 -7.91
CA LYS A 37 9.73 9.02 -8.18
C LYS A 37 9.88 9.95 -6.98
N VAL A 38 9.84 9.43 -5.76
CA VAL A 38 10.02 10.22 -4.54
C VAL A 38 10.89 9.49 -3.53
N LYS A 39 11.77 10.25 -2.90
CA LYS A 39 12.68 9.81 -1.84
C LYS A 39 12.73 10.91 -0.79
N LEU A 40 13.01 10.52 0.45
CA LEU A 40 13.35 11.46 1.51
C LEU A 40 14.65 12.20 1.17
N ALA A 41 14.93 13.30 1.88
CA ALA A 41 16.16 14.08 1.69
C ALA A 41 17.45 13.26 1.88
N ASN A 42 17.40 12.18 2.68
CA ASN A 42 18.51 11.25 2.88
C ASN A 42 18.64 10.19 1.78
N GLY A 43 17.80 10.22 0.73
CA GLY A 43 17.82 9.28 -0.38
C GLY A 43 17.06 7.96 -0.15
N ASN A 44 16.51 7.73 1.04
CA ASN A 44 15.69 6.56 1.33
C ASN A 44 14.30 6.67 0.69
N PRO A 45 13.64 5.54 0.37
CA PRO A 45 12.21 5.54 0.05
C PRO A 45 11.41 6.19 1.17
N ILE A 46 10.30 6.82 0.82
CA ILE A 46 9.40 7.39 1.83
C ILE A 46 8.69 6.26 2.60
N PRO A 47 8.39 6.45 3.89
CA PRO A 47 7.60 5.49 4.65
C PRO A 47 6.22 5.31 3.99
N SER A 48 5.83 4.07 3.78
CA SER A 48 4.52 3.76 3.20
C SER A 48 3.84 2.62 3.94
N VAL A 49 2.51 2.72 4.05
CA VAL A 49 1.65 1.74 4.73
C VAL A 49 0.59 1.27 3.74
N LEU A 50 0.32 -0.03 3.74
CA LEU A 50 -0.69 -0.65 2.88
C LEU A 50 -2.04 -0.72 3.59
N LEU A 51 -3.10 -0.21 2.96
CA LEU A 51 -4.46 -0.24 3.52
C LEU A 51 -5.34 -1.20 2.71
N ALA A 52 -5.81 -2.24 3.40
CA ALA A 52 -6.82 -3.17 2.92
C ALA A 52 -8.20 -2.59 3.23
N ASN A 53 -8.70 -1.73 2.34
CA ASN A 53 -9.90 -0.93 2.58
C ASN A 53 -11.19 -1.69 2.21
N LYS A 54 -12.31 -1.24 2.81
CA LYS A 54 -13.66 -1.84 2.73
C LYS A 54 -13.77 -3.18 3.44
N CYS A 55 -13.05 -3.35 4.56
CA CYS A 55 -13.12 -4.58 5.35
C CYS A 55 -14.53 -4.88 5.89
N ASP A 56 -15.41 -3.87 5.98
CA ASP A 56 -16.84 -4.01 6.29
C ASP A 56 -17.61 -4.87 5.26
N GLN A 57 -17.09 -5.00 4.03
CA GLN A 57 -17.72 -5.73 2.93
C GLN A 57 -17.16 -7.14 2.73
N LYS A 58 -16.18 -7.54 3.55
CA LYS A 58 -15.51 -8.84 3.45
C LYS A 58 -16.48 -9.94 3.86
N LYS A 59 -16.85 -10.80 2.90
CA LYS A 59 -17.82 -11.89 3.12
C LYS A 59 -17.24 -13.10 3.84
N ASP A 60 -15.91 -13.28 3.80
CA ASP A 60 -15.22 -14.40 4.43
C ASP A 60 -14.11 -13.92 5.36
N GLY A 61 -14.09 -14.48 6.58
CA GLY A 61 -13.11 -14.22 7.63
C GLY A 61 -11.73 -14.85 7.39
N SER A 62 -11.36 -15.12 6.14
CA SER A 62 -10.04 -15.67 5.80
C SER A 62 -8.95 -14.71 6.29
N ASN A 63 -8.17 -15.21 7.24
CA ASN A 63 -7.16 -14.45 7.96
C ASN A 63 -5.80 -14.61 7.27
N ASN A 64 -5.57 -13.80 6.23
CA ASN A 64 -4.35 -13.83 5.44
C ASN A 64 -3.20 -13.01 6.06
N SER A 65 -3.21 -12.79 7.38
CA SER A 65 -2.28 -11.89 8.05
C SER A 65 -0.81 -12.22 7.74
N THR A 66 -0.41 -13.48 7.85
CA THR A 66 0.99 -13.90 7.60
C THR A 66 1.42 -13.64 6.16
N LEU A 67 0.53 -13.83 5.18
CA LEU A 67 0.81 -13.55 3.78
C LEU A 67 0.96 -12.06 3.53
N MET A 68 0.10 -11.25 4.17
CA MET A 68 0.18 -9.79 4.09
C MET A 68 1.45 -9.25 4.76
N ASP A 69 1.85 -9.81 5.89
CA ASP A 69 3.08 -9.45 6.60
C ASP A 69 4.32 -9.73 5.73
N ASN A 70 4.36 -10.89 5.07
CA ASN A 70 5.45 -11.25 4.15
C ASN A 70 5.46 -10.33 2.93
N PHE A 71 4.29 -10.09 2.31
CA PHE A 71 4.17 -9.16 1.18
C PHE A 71 4.67 -7.75 1.55
N CYS A 72 4.29 -7.24 2.72
CA CYS A 72 4.72 -5.92 3.18
C CYS A 72 6.22 -5.84 3.38
N LYS A 73 6.83 -6.87 3.99
CA LYS A 73 8.29 -6.94 4.16
C LYS A 73 9.02 -6.97 2.82
N GLU A 74 8.56 -7.79 1.87
CA GLU A 74 9.18 -7.93 0.55
C GLU A 74 9.03 -6.66 -0.30
N ALA A 75 7.86 -6.03 -0.28
CA ALA A 75 7.59 -4.82 -1.05
C ALA A 75 8.09 -3.52 -0.38
N GLY A 76 8.60 -3.60 0.86
CA GLY A 76 9.13 -2.46 1.61
C GLY A 76 8.07 -1.51 2.14
N PHE A 77 6.92 -2.04 2.57
CA PHE A 77 5.94 -1.32 3.39
C PHE A 77 6.30 -1.43 4.88
N LEU A 78 6.00 -0.38 5.65
CA LEU A 78 6.19 -0.40 7.11
C LEU A 78 5.20 -1.34 7.82
N GLY A 79 4.07 -1.62 7.19
CA GLY A 79 3.01 -2.46 7.72
C GLY A 79 1.74 -2.31 6.91
N TRP A 80 0.69 -2.99 7.36
CA TRP A 80 -0.63 -2.94 6.74
C TRP A 80 -1.76 -2.95 7.77
N PHE A 81 -2.91 -2.45 7.36
CA PHE A 81 -4.12 -2.40 8.20
C PHE A 81 -5.37 -2.68 7.37
N GLU A 82 -6.32 -3.42 7.94
CA GLU A 82 -7.70 -3.44 7.45
C GLU A 82 -8.39 -2.13 7.84
N THR A 83 -9.13 -1.54 6.89
CA THR A 83 -9.79 -0.24 7.09
C THR A 83 -11.20 -0.24 6.51
N SER A 84 -12.11 0.50 7.14
CA SER A 84 -13.40 0.89 6.57
C SER A 84 -13.51 2.40 6.65
N ALA A 85 -13.64 3.06 5.50
CA ALA A 85 -13.95 4.50 5.45
C ALA A 85 -15.45 4.79 5.62
N LYS A 86 -16.31 3.78 5.46
CA LYS A 86 -17.77 3.88 5.60
C LYS A 86 -18.17 3.94 7.07
#